data_AF-A0A848QGJ9-F1
#
_entry.id   AF-A0A848QGJ9-F1
#
_cell.length_a   1.000
_cell.length_b   1.000
_cell.length_c   1.000
_cell.angle_alpha   90.00
_cell.angle_beta   90.00
_cell.angle_gamma   90.00
#
_symmetry.space_group_name_H-M   'P 1'
#
loop_
_entity.id
_entity.type
_entity.pdbx_description
1 polymer ?
#
loop_
_entity_poly.entity_id
_entity_poly.type
_entity_poly.pdbx_seq_one_letter_code
_entity_poly.pdbx_strand_id
1 'polypeptide(L)'
;MGNIDREFFFNEVRKRPFGGSLLPTHVTGCNAIIDYWEEKYPDKSDRWLAYLLGTTYHETAHTMEAISEYGGAAYFNERYGPGTPVGRVLGNTQPGDGNRFHGRGFVQLTGRANYTDWKRRLGVDIVSHPERVLDQDIATRILMEGSIKGTFTGVKVGNYLTNSKNDWYHCRQVINRLDKAQHIANLGKQFWGAISYTDEGQVGQAKHRPILREGADGEDVRFLQRYLGVSTDGEFGPMTEHVVIAFQADKGLSADGVVGRNTWTKLLGKTAIRDTVIDSDVTEDTQIAVGDRPLVRFGSRSDYVKELQRLLELTDDGVFGPNTLDTVMQFQADNNLQADGIVGAITWTALLNQ
;
A
#
# COMPACT_ATOMS: atom_id res chain seq x y z
N MET A 1 -11.68 5.74 -12.88
CA MET A 1 -10.83 6.11 -11.72
C MET A 1 -10.63 7.61 -11.76
N GLY A 2 -10.65 8.28 -10.61
CA GLY A 2 -10.27 9.70 -10.53
C GLY A 2 -8.76 9.85 -10.67
N ASN A 3 -8.31 11.07 -10.99
CA ASN A 3 -6.88 11.39 -10.95
C ASN A 3 -6.36 11.24 -9.51
N ILE A 4 -5.08 10.93 -9.37
CA ILE A 4 -4.37 10.87 -8.09
C ILE A 4 -4.28 12.28 -7.54
N ASP A 5 -4.74 12.47 -6.31
CA ASP A 5 -4.62 13.72 -5.58
C ASP A 5 -3.13 14.03 -5.34
N ARG A 6 -2.59 15.02 -6.08
CA ARG A 6 -1.18 15.40 -6.01
C ARG A 6 -0.83 16.03 -4.67
N GLU A 7 -1.74 16.80 -4.09
CA GLU A 7 -1.49 17.46 -2.80
C GLU A 7 -1.38 16.42 -1.69
N PHE A 8 -2.36 15.51 -1.61
CA PHE A 8 -2.32 14.40 -0.67
C PHE A 8 -1.10 13.51 -0.91
N PHE A 9 -0.85 13.11 -2.17
CA PHE A 9 0.28 12.28 -2.54
C PHE A 9 1.60 12.86 -2.02
N PHE A 10 1.89 14.14 -2.33
CA PHE A 10 3.14 14.77 -1.91
C PHE A 10 3.21 15.01 -0.40
N ASN A 11 2.09 15.27 0.27
CA ASN A 11 2.06 15.37 1.72
C ASN A 11 2.42 14.04 2.40
N GLU A 12 1.95 12.91 1.86
CA GLU A 12 2.23 11.59 2.40
C GLU A 12 3.64 11.11 2.05
N VAL A 13 4.06 11.21 0.78
CA VAL A 13 5.40 10.74 0.40
C VAL A 13 6.50 11.56 1.06
N ARG A 14 6.25 12.86 1.34
CA ARG A 14 7.16 13.70 2.14
C ARG A 14 7.47 13.05 3.48
N LYS A 15 6.48 12.52 4.20
CA LYS A 15 6.69 11.83 5.48
C LYS A 15 7.50 10.54 5.27
N ARG A 16 7.03 9.67 4.37
CA ARG A 16 7.72 8.44 3.95
C ARG A 16 7.35 8.10 2.50
N PRO A 17 8.32 7.77 1.62
CA PRO A 17 9.69 7.40 1.95
C PRO A 17 10.68 8.57 2.06
N PHE A 18 10.31 9.81 1.74
CA PHE A 18 11.29 10.91 1.60
C PHE A 18 11.79 11.52 2.92
N GLY A 19 11.23 11.13 4.08
CA GLY A 19 11.85 11.40 5.38
C GLY A 19 11.77 12.86 5.86
N GLY A 20 10.77 13.61 5.40
CA GLY A 20 10.41 14.95 5.88
C GLY A 20 10.61 16.07 4.87
N SER A 21 11.38 15.86 3.80
CA SER A 21 11.67 16.88 2.80
C SER A 21 11.49 16.37 1.37
N LEU A 22 11.06 17.25 0.47
CA LEU A 22 10.95 16.96 -0.96
C LEU A 22 11.85 17.92 -1.74
N LEU A 23 12.76 17.36 -2.53
CA LEU A 23 13.52 18.11 -3.50
C LEU A 23 12.66 18.39 -4.74
N PRO A 24 12.96 19.44 -5.52
CA PRO A 24 12.28 19.69 -6.79
C PRO A 24 12.29 18.47 -7.72
N THR A 25 13.39 17.72 -7.69
CA THR A 25 13.60 16.50 -8.46
C THR A 25 12.64 15.38 -8.06
N HIS A 26 12.36 15.23 -6.76
CA HIS A 26 11.34 14.30 -6.27
C HIS A 26 9.96 14.61 -6.84
N VAL A 27 9.60 15.90 -6.85
CA VAL A 27 8.29 16.37 -7.33
C VAL A 27 8.15 16.17 -8.83
N THR A 28 9.11 16.69 -9.61
CA THR A 28 9.14 16.53 -11.07
C THR A 28 9.13 15.07 -11.46
N GLY A 29 9.92 14.23 -10.78
CA GLY A 29 10.03 12.83 -11.13
C GLY A 29 8.80 12.00 -10.81
N CYS A 30 8.16 12.23 -9.66
CA CYS A 30 6.88 11.61 -9.34
C CYS A 30 5.78 12.07 -10.30
N ASN A 31 5.68 13.37 -10.60
CA ASN A 31 4.65 13.88 -11.51
C ASN A 31 4.77 13.26 -12.91
N ALA A 32 5.97 13.22 -13.49
CA ALA A 32 6.18 12.59 -14.80
C ALA A 32 5.67 11.14 -14.84
N ILE A 33 5.89 10.39 -13.77
CA ILE A 33 5.45 9.00 -13.63
C ILE A 33 3.92 8.90 -13.48
N ILE A 34 3.31 9.74 -12.64
CA ILE A 34 1.87 9.69 -12.38
C ILE A 34 1.08 10.22 -13.59
N ASP A 35 1.53 11.31 -14.22
CA ASP A 35 0.89 11.91 -15.40
C ASP A 35 0.83 10.88 -16.55
N TYR A 36 1.94 10.18 -16.80
CA TYR A 36 1.99 9.13 -17.82
C TYR A 36 1.08 7.94 -17.45
N TRP A 37 0.99 7.59 -16.16
CA TRP A 37 0.09 6.53 -15.69
C TRP A 37 -1.38 6.87 -15.90
N GLU A 38 -1.80 8.07 -15.51
CA GLU A 38 -3.18 8.54 -15.67
C GLU A 38 -3.55 8.63 -17.15
N GLU A 39 -2.62 9.05 -18.00
CA GLU A 39 -2.86 9.12 -19.45
C GLU A 39 -3.01 7.73 -20.10
N LYS A 40 -2.14 6.77 -19.74
CA LYS A 40 -2.01 5.50 -20.49
C LYS A 40 -2.67 4.30 -19.83
N TYR A 41 -2.81 4.30 -18.52
CA TYR A 41 -3.26 3.14 -17.74
C TYR A 41 -4.37 3.47 -16.72
N PRO A 42 -5.40 4.28 -17.08
CA PRO A 42 -6.45 4.69 -16.15
C PRO A 42 -7.36 3.54 -15.68
N ASP A 43 -7.25 2.36 -16.29
CA ASP A 43 -8.02 1.16 -15.98
C ASP A 43 -7.23 0.12 -15.15
N LYS A 44 -5.94 0.38 -14.89
CA LYS A 44 -5.08 -0.53 -14.14
C LYS A 44 -5.11 -0.19 -12.66
N SER A 45 -4.84 -1.19 -11.83
CA SER A 45 -4.79 -1.03 -10.37
C SER A 45 -3.67 -0.09 -9.97
N ASP A 46 -3.94 0.94 -9.17
CA ASP A 46 -2.95 1.89 -8.65
C ASP A 46 -1.82 1.24 -7.84
N ARG A 47 -2.02 0.01 -7.34
CA ARG A 47 -0.93 -0.81 -6.78
C ARG A 47 0.24 -0.99 -7.75
N TRP A 48 -0.02 -1.02 -9.05
CA TRP A 48 1.01 -1.14 -10.08
C TRP A 48 1.81 0.16 -10.18
N LEU A 49 1.13 1.31 -10.27
CA LEU A 49 1.77 2.63 -10.20
C LEU A 49 2.63 2.76 -8.94
N ALA A 50 2.07 2.40 -7.79
CA ALA A 50 2.75 2.46 -6.51
C ALA A 50 4.02 1.61 -6.47
N TYR A 51 3.94 0.37 -6.97
CA TYR A 51 5.11 -0.50 -7.11
C TYR A 51 6.19 0.13 -8.01
N LEU A 52 5.78 0.76 -9.12
CA LEU A 52 6.71 1.39 -10.06
C LEU A 52 7.36 2.66 -9.48
N LEU A 53 6.62 3.48 -8.73
CA LEU A 53 7.19 4.60 -7.97
C LEU A 53 8.20 4.12 -6.92
N GLY A 54 7.86 3.06 -6.17
CA GLY A 54 8.77 2.44 -5.21
C GLY A 54 10.02 1.87 -5.87
N THR A 55 9.89 1.30 -7.07
CA THR A 55 11.01 0.82 -7.86
C THR A 55 11.89 1.98 -8.32
N THR A 56 11.32 3.04 -8.91
CA THR A 56 12.08 4.22 -9.31
C THR A 56 12.85 4.80 -8.14
N TYR A 57 12.18 4.99 -7.00
CA TYR A 57 12.82 5.49 -5.79
C TYR A 57 14.06 4.67 -5.42
N HIS A 58 13.96 3.34 -5.46
CA HIS A 58 15.09 2.47 -5.16
C HIS A 58 16.22 2.58 -6.21
N GLU A 59 15.88 2.48 -7.49
CA GLU A 59 16.85 2.40 -8.58
C GLU A 59 17.60 3.73 -8.82
N THR A 60 16.99 4.86 -8.45
CA THR A 60 17.60 6.18 -8.66
C THR A 60 18.28 6.73 -7.41
N ALA A 61 18.57 5.88 -6.41
CA ALA A 61 19.09 6.32 -5.11
C ALA A 61 18.23 7.45 -4.49
N HIS A 62 16.91 7.29 -4.58
CA HIS A 62 15.87 8.14 -3.99
C HIS A 62 15.62 9.48 -4.70
N THR A 63 16.39 9.84 -5.74
CA THR A 63 16.28 11.15 -6.42
C THR A 63 15.03 11.29 -7.29
N MET A 64 14.40 10.18 -7.68
CA MET A 64 13.36 10.10 -8.71
C MET A 64 13.79 10.60 -10.10
N GLU A 65 15.09 10.77 -10.34
CA GLU A 65 15.64 11.21 -11.62
C GLU A 65 16.32 10.06 -12.35
N ALA A 66 16.24 10.07 -13.68
CA ALA A 66 16.93 9.11 -14.50
C ALA A 66 18.46 9.25 -14.31
N ILE A 67 19.11 8.18 -13.87
CA ILE A 67 20.55 8.17 -13.59
C ILE A 67 21.34 7.48 -14.70
N SER A 68 22.61 7.85 -14.83
CA SER A 68 23.59 7.17 -15.67
C SER A 68 24.55 6.39 -14.78
N GLU A 69 24.95 5.19 -15.21
CA GLU A 69 26.05 4.48 -14.57
C GLU A 69 27.29 5.38 -14.55
N TYR A 70 27.99 5.44 -13.42
CA TYR A 70 29.20 6.27 -13.29
C TYR A 70 30.40 5.51 -13.85
N GLY A 71 31.11 6.12 -14.79
CA GLY A 71 32.32 5.53 -15.37
C GLY A 71 32.87 6.28 -16.57
N GLY A 72 34.13 6.03 -16.89
CA GLY A 72 34.77 6.54 -18.10
C GLY A 72 34.59 5.59 -19.29
N ALA A 73 34.90 6.09 -20.49
CA ALA A 73 34.75 5.29 -21.72
C ALA A 73 35.57 3.99 -21.72
N ALA A 74 36.79 4.02 -21.17
CA ALA A 74 37.63 2.82 -21.05
C ALA A 74 36.96 1.77 -20.15
N TYR A 75 36.53 2.16 -18.96
CA TYR A 75 35.83 1.30 -18.00
C TYR A 75 34.63 0.60 -18.64
N PHE A 76 33.76 1.35 -19.32
CA PHE A 76 32.57 0.75 -19.93
C PHE A 76 32.88 -0.15 -21.11
N ASN A 77 33.90 0.17 -21.91
CA ASN A 77 34.30 -0.69 -23.02
C ASN A 77 34.98 -1.98 -22.54
N GLU A 78 35.74 -1.94 -21.45
CA GLU A 78 36.32 -3.13 -20.81
C GLU A 78 35.26 -4.04 -20.18
N ARG A 79 34.17 -3.46 -19.70
CA ARG A 79 33.07 -4.20 -19.06
C ARG A 79 32.04 -4.72 -20.06
N TYR A 80 31.56 -3.84 -20.93
CA TYR A 80 30.42 -4.07 -21.82
C TYR A 80 30.79 -4.09 -23.31
N GLY A 81 32.06 -3.90 -23.70
CA GLY A 81 32.45 -3.91 -25.10
C GLY A 81 32.20 -5.25 -25.81
N PRO A 82 32.17 -5.28 -27.16
CA PRO A 82 31.81 -6.47 -27.94
C PRO A 82 32.72 -7.69 -27.70
N GLY A 83 33.96 -7.46 -27.27
CA GLY A 83 34.91 -8.54 -26.95
C GLY A 83 34.60 -9.25 -25.63
N THR A 84 33.79 -8.67 -24.75
CA THR A 84 33.52 -9.21 -23.41
C THR A 84 32.35 -10.19 -23.44
N PRO A 85 32.30 -11.18 -22.52
CA PRO A 85 31.15 -12.07 -22.41
C PRO A 85 29.83 -11.32 -22.18
N VAL A 86 29.86 -10.27 -21.35
CA VAL A 86 28.68 -9.46 -21.04
C VAL A 86 28.25 -8.66 -22.28
N GLY A 87 29.18 -8.03 -22.99
CA GLY A 87 28.90 -7.29 -24.22
C GLY A 87 28.24 -8.16 -25.29
N ARG A 88 28.66 -9.41 -25.45
CA ARG A 88 28.02 -10.36 -26.36
C ARG A 88 26.56 -10.64 -26.00
N VAL A 89 26.25 -10.86 -24.71
CA VAL A 89 24.87 -11.05 -24.23
C VAL A 89 24.02 -9.79 -24.42
N LEU A 90 24.63 -8.61 -24.24
CA LEU A 90 23.99 -7.30 -24.44
C LEU A 90 23.80 -6.92 -25.91
N GLY A 91 24.27 -7.76 -26.84
CA GLY A 91 24.22 -7.51 -28.29
C GLY A 91 25.10 -6.36 -28.75
N ASN A 92 26.15 -6.03 -27.99
CA ASN A 92 27.16 -5.06 -28.38
C ASN A 92 28.07 -5.70 -29.44
N THR A 93 28.21 -5.04 -30.59
CA THR A 93 28.89 -5.60 -31.77
C THR A 93 29.96 -4.66 -32.35
N GLN A 94 30.01 -3.41 -31.91
CA GLN A 94 30.94 -2.40 -32.44
C GLN A 94 31.89 -1.89 -31.35
N PRO A 95 33.13 -1.51 -31.71
CA PRO A 95 34.02 -0.80 -30.79
C PRO A 95 33.33 0.46 -30.23
N GLY A 96 33.47 0.69 -28.92
CA GLY A 96 32.83 1.81 -28.24
C GLY A 96 31.40 1.55 -27.75
N ASP A 97 30.78 0.42 -28.10
CA ASP A 97 29.42 0.08 -27.68
C ASP A 97 29.24 0.00 -26.18
N GLY A 98 30.27 -0.46 -25.47
CA GLY A 98 30.19 -0.55 -24.02
C GLY A 98 29.95 0.82 -23.39
N ASN A 99 30.74 1.81 -23.78
CA ASN A 99 30.53 3.21 -23.37
C ASN A 99 29.25 3.82 -23.94
N ARG A 100 28.88 3.49 -25.18
CA ARG A 100 27.72 4.09 -25.83
C ARG A 100 26.40 3.62 -25.18
N PHE A 101 26.31 2.33 -24.86
CA PHE A 101 25.09 1.68 -24.36
C PHE A 101 25.25 1.14 -22.93
N HIS A 102 25.96 1.85 -22.06
CA HIS A 102 25.97 1.56 -20.62
C HIS A 102 24.63 1.90 -19.96
N GLY A 103 24.46 1.47 -18.70
CA GLY A 103 23.20 1.58 -17.97
C GLY A 103 22.71 3.03 -17.80
N ARG A 104 21.47 3.28 -18.24
CA ARG A 104 20.79 4.59 -18.06
C ARG A 104 19.33 4.44 -17.69
N GLY A 105 18.78 5.50 -17.08
CA GLY A 105 17.37 5.60 -16.74
C GLY A 105 16.98 4.82 -15.48
N PHE A 106 15.68 4.75 -15.19
CA PHE A 106 15.15 4.15 -13.97
C PHE A 106 15.39 2.65 -13.83
N VAL A 107 15.67 1.94 -14.93
CA VAL A 107 15.83 0.47 -14.93
C VAL A 107 17.21 0.05 -15.45
N GLN A 108 18.16 0.99 -15.54
CA GLN A 108 19.52 0.74 -16.03
C GLN A 108 19.53 0.03 -17.40
N LEU A 109 18.84 0.62 -18.39
CA LEU A 109 18.81 0.09 -19.75
C LEU A 109 20.24 0.00 -20.29
N THR A 110 20.70 -1.22 -20.59
CA THR A 110 22.08 -1.49 -20.98
C THR A 110 22.12 -2.34 -22.23
N GLY A 111 23.03 -2.07 -23.16
CA GLY A 111 23.30 -2.89 -24.34
C GLY A 111 22.61 -2.44 -25.62
N ARG A 112 23.33 -2.50 -26.75
CA ARG A 112 22.86 -2.11 -28.08
C ARG A 112 21.55 -2.81 -28.47
N ALA A 113 21.42 -4.11 -28.19
CA ALA A 113 20.21 -4.85 -28.52
C ALA A 113 18.98 -4.24 -27.83
N ASN A 114 19.11 -3.90 -26.55
CA ASN A 114 18.05 -3.31 -25.75
C ASN A 114 17.72 -1.88 -26.19
N TYR A 115 18.72 -1.04 -26.45
CA TYR A 115 18.52 0.30 -27.01
C TYR A 115 17.83 0.26 -28.38
N THR A 116 18.18 -0.71 -29.22
CA THR A 116 17.57 -0.90 -30.54
C THR A 116 16.12 -1.37 -30.42
N ASP A 117 15.82 -2.25 -29.47
CA ASP A 117 14.45 -2.69 -29.21
C ASP A 117 13.57 -1.55 -28.70
N TRP A 118 14.05 -0.80 -27.71
CA TRP A 118 13.32 0.34 -27.15
C TRP A 118 13.18 1.50 -28.14
N LYS A 119 14.14 1.73 -29.05
CA LYS A 119 13.95 2.65 -30.17
C LYS A 119 12.68 2.31 -30.98
N ARG A 120 12.47 1.03 -31.29
CA ARG A 120 11.27 0.58 -32.04
C ARG A 120 10.00 0.77 -31.23
N ARG A 121 10.03 0.48 -29.92
CA ARG A 121 8.86 0.61 -29.03
C ARG A 121 8.45 2.06 -28.81
N LEU A 122 9.43 2.94 -28.59
CA LEU A 122 9.19 4.34 -28.28
C LEU A 122 8.91 5.17 -29.53
N GLY A 123 9.41 4.74 -30.70
CA GLY A 123 9.45 5.57 -31.91
C GLY A 123 10.46 6.73 -31.79
N VAL A 124 11.42 6.64 -30.86
CA VAL A 124 12.39 7.70 -30.55
C VAL A 124 13.80 7.18 -30.80
N ASP A 125 14.64 7.98 -31.47
CA ASP A 125 16.00 7.57 -31.78
C ASP A 125 16.96 7.69 -30.59
N ILE A 126 16.92 6.67 -29.73
CA ILE A 126 17.84 6.51 -28.59
C ILE A 126 19.11 5.72 -28.96
N VAL A 127 19.24 5.22 -30.19
CA VAL A 127 20.46 4.49 -30.62
C VAL A 127 21.53 5.49 -31.07
N SER A 128 21.12 6.51 -31.83
CA SER A 128 22.00 7.60 -32.24
C SER A 128 22.30 8.57 -31.09
N HIS A 129 21.35 8.72 -30.17
CA HIS A 129 21.38 9.64 -29.02
C HIS A 129 21.05 8.88 -27.71
N PRO A 130 21.95 8.00 -27.22
CA PRO A 130 21.69 7.14 -26.06
C PRO A 130 21.52 7.89 -24.73
N GLU A 131 22.06 9.10 -24.63
CA GLU A 131 21.87 10.01 -23.50
C GLU A 131 20.39 10.39 -23.28
N ARG A 132 19.55 10.33 -24.32
CA ARG A 132 18.11 10.59 -24.22
C ARG A 132 17.36 9.62 -23.32
N VAL A 133 17.95 8.48 -22.97
CA VAL A 133 17.37 7.59 -21.95
C VAL A 133 17.37 8.24 -20.56
N LEU A 134 18.14 9.33 -20.37
CA LEU A 134 18.09 10.19 -19.19
C LEU A 134 16.96 11.23 -19.25
N ASP A 135 16.30 11.41 -20.40
CA ASP A 135 15.09 12.24 -20.47
C ASP A 135 14.00 11.57 -19.63
N GLN A 136 13.43 12.32 -18.68
CA GLN A 136 12.47 11.80 -17.70
C GLN A 136 11.26 11.11 -18.36
N ASP A 137 10.73 11.67 -19.45
CA ASP A 137 9.64 11.07 -20.24
C ASP A 137 10.04 9.70 -20.80
N ILE A 138 11.21 9.61 -21.43
CA ILE A 138 11.70 8.38 -22.04
C ILE A 138 11.96 7.31 -20.98
N ALA A 139 12.61 7.68 -19.86
CA ALA A 139 12.84 6.78 -18.73
C ALA A 139 11.53 6.26 -18.14
N THR A 140 10.52 7.12 -17.99
CA THR A 140 9.18 6.77 -17.50
C THR A 140 8.51 5.76 -18.43
N ARG A 141 8.52 6.03 -19.74
CA ARG A 141 7.94 5.14 -20.75
C ARG A 141 8.60 3.77 -20.75
N ILE A 142 9.93 3.73 -20.66
CA ILE A 142 10.70 2.48 -20.57
C ILE A 142 10.27 1.68 -19.34
N LEU A 143 10.31 2.29 -18.15
CA LEU A 143 9.89 1.65 -16.90
C LEU A 143 8.46 1.10 -16.98
N MET A 144 7.52 1.95 -17.39
CA MET A 144 6.09 1.66 -17.39
C MET A 144 5.73 0.57 -18.39
N GLU A 145 6.03 0.80 -19.66
CA GLU A 145 5.69 -0.16 -20.71
C GLU A 145 6.42 -1.49 -20.49
N GLY A 146 7.66 -1.44 -20.04
CA GLY A 146 8.46 -2.65 -19.85
C GLY A 146 7.95 -3.50 -18.70
N SER A 147 7.52 -2.86 -17.61
CA SER A 147 6.97 -3.56 -16.45
C SER A 147 5.57 -4.13 -16.68
N ILE A 148 4.76 -3.43 -17.47
CA ILE A 148 3.38 -3.83 -17.79
C ILE A 148 3.36 -4.94 -18.84
N LYS A 149 4.21 -4.82 -19.87
CA LYS A 149 4.29 -5.80 -20.98
C LYS A 149 5.29 -6.93 -20.70
N GLY A 150 6.13 -6.79 -19.68
CA GLY A 150 7.11 -7.79 -19.24
C GLY A 150 8.32 -7.89 -20.17
N THR A 151 8.77 -6.78 -20.74
CA THR A 151 9.83 -6.77 -21.77
C THR A 151 11.23 -6.94 -21.22
N PHE A 152 11.42 -6.76 -19.90
CA PHE A 152 12.72 -6.88 -19.26
C PHE A 152 13.08 -8.34 -18.95
N THR A 153 12.17 -9.07 -18.31
CA THR A 153 12.41 -10.44 -17.81
C THR A 153 11.43 -11.47 -18.36
N GLY A 154 10.41 -11.05 -19.12
CA GLY A 154 9.27 -11.88 -19.50
C GLY A 154 8.12 -11.87 -18.48
N VAL A 155 8.33 -11.28 -17.31
CA VAL A 155 7.36 -11.23 -16.21
C VAL A 155 6.73 -9.85 -16.09
N LYS A 156 5.43 -9.80 -15.76
CA LYS A 156 4.62 -8.56 -15.71
C LYS A 156 4.22 -8.23 -14.27
N VAL A 157 4.01 -6.95 -13.97
CA VAL A 157 3.43 -6.53 -12.67
C VAL A 157 2.09 -7.24 -12.40
N GLY A 158 1.26 -7.39 -13.44
CA GLY A 158 -0.03 -8.08 -13.35
C GLY A 158 0.04 -9.58 -13.06
N ASN A 159 1.21 -10.21 -13.06
CA ASN A 159 1.34 -11.59 -12.60
C ASN A 159 1.25 -11.68 -11.06
N TYR A 160 1.55 -10.59 -10.36
CA TYR A 160 1.71 -10.54 -8.90
C TYR A 160 0.69 -9.66 -8.20
N LEU A 161 0.35 -8.52 -8.80
CA LEU A 161 -0.61 -7.57 -8.25
C LEU A 161 -1.90 -7.62 -9.08
N THR A 162 -2.93 -8.28 -8.56
CA THR A 162 -4.25 -8.39 -9.20
C THR A 162 -5.35 -8.23 -8.16
N ASN A 163 -6.62 -8.21 -8.56
CA ASN A 163 -7.73 -8.12 -7.60
C ASN A 163 -7.71 -9.25 -6.54
N SER A 164 -7.16 -10.42 -6.88
CA SER A 164 -7.06 -11.59 -5.98
C SER A 164 -5.65 -11.90 -5.50
N LYS A 165 -4.64 -11.14 -5.95
CA LYS A 165 -3.22 -11.36 -5.57
C LYS A 165 -2.57 -10.06 -5.11
N ASN A 166 -1.81 -10.13 -4.02
CA ASN A 166 -1.15 -8.98 -3.42
C ASN A 166 0.35 -9.27 -3.15
N ASP A 167 1.04 -9.84 -4.13
CA ASP A 167 2.42 -10.32 -3.98
C ASP A 167 3.45 -9.23 -4.34
N TRP A 168 3.63 -8.29 -3.41
CA TRP A 168 4.60 -7.20 -3.58
C TRP A 168 6.05 -7.67 -3.62
N TYR A 169 6.36 -8.77 -2.93
CA TYR A 169 7.72 -9.29 -2.81
C TYR A 169 8.22 -9.86 -4.15
N HIS A 170 7.47 -10.77 -4.77
CA HIS A 170 7.87 -11.36 -6.04
C HIS A 170 7.70 -10.41 -7.23
N CYS A 171 6.96 -9.30 -7.06
CA CYS A 171 6.86 -8.25 -8.07
C CYS A 171 8.23 -7.70 -8.51
N ARG A 172 9.26 -7.79 -7.64
CA ARG A 172 10.65 -7.44 -7.98
C ARG A 172 11.15 -8.13 -9.27
N GLN A 173 10.70 -9.36 -9.53
CA GLN A 173 11.07 -10.18 -10.70
C GLN A 173 10.73 -9.56 -12.06
N VAL A 174 9.91 -8.50 -12.07
CA VAL A 174 9.60 -7.73 -13.28
C VAL A 174 10.83 -6.96 -13.79
N ILE A 175 11.68 -6.44 -12.90
CA ILE A 175 12.87 -5.66 -13.27
C ILE A 175 14.15 -6.46 -13.07
N ASN A 176 14.27 -7.14 -11.93
CA ASN A 176 15.50 -7.82 -11.55
C ASN A 176 15.17 -9.05 -10.68
N ARG A 177 16.17 -9.86 -10.31
CA ARG A 177 16.01 -10.93 -9.33
C ARG A 177 15.60 -10.38 -7.96
N LEU A 178 15.36 -11.27 -6.99
CA LEU A 178 14.77 -10.93 -5.69
C LEU A 178 15.68 -10.15 -4.72
N ASP A 179 16.81 -9.61 -5.17
CA ASP A 179 17.62 -8.74 -4.32
C ASP A 179 16.84 -7.47 -3.94
N LYS A 180 16.92 -7.10 -2.66
CA LYS A 180 16.15 -6.01 -2.02
C LYS A 180 14.62 -6.10 -2.19
N ALA A 181 14.07 -7.26 -2.58
CA ALA A 181 12.66 -7.43 -2.86
C ALA A 181 11.74 -6.97 -1.71
N GLN A 182 12.05 -7.34 -0.46
CA GLN A 182 11.24 -6.91 0.69
C GLN A 182 11.27 -5.40 0.91
N HIS A 183 12.42 -4.76 0.69
CA HIS A 183 12.55 -3.32 0.84
C HIS A 183 11.72 -2.59 -0.23
N ILE A 184 11.78 -3.04 -1.48
CA ILE A 184 11.02 -2.45 -2.59
C ILE A 184 9.53 -2.74 -2.43
N ALA A 185 9.15 -3.91 -1.93
CA ALA A 185 7.78 -4.22 -1.57
C ALA A 185 7.24 -3.22 -0.52
N ASN A 186 8.04 -2.90 0.50
CA ASN A 186 7.67 -1.93 1.52
C ASN A 186 7.56 -0.51 0.93
N LEU A 187 8.48 -0.10 0.05
CA LEU A 187 8.38 1.16 -0.68
C LEU A 187 7.11 1.23 -1.54
N GLY A 188 6.81 0.17 -2.30
CA GLY A 188 5.60 0.06 -3.10
C GLY A 188 4.34 0.21 -2.25
N LYS A 189 4.28 -0.43 -1.07
CA LYS A 189 3.17 -0.25 -0.11
C LYS A 189 3.09 1.17 0.45
N GLN A 190 4.22 1.84 0.68
CA GLN A 190 4.24 3.24 1.14
C GLN A 190 3.69 4.19 0.08
N PHE A 191 4.15 4.07 -1.17
CA PHE A 191 3.57 4.82 -2.29
C PHE A 191 2.11 4.46 -2.53
N TRP A 192 1.72 3.20 -2.34
CA TRP A 192 0.33 2.80 -2.48
C TRP A 192 -0.56 3.51 -1.45
N GLY A 193 -0.10 3.64 -0.20
CA GLY A 193 -0.78 4.46 0.81
C GLY A 193 -0.92 5.94 0.41
N ALA A 194 0.05 6.50 -0.32
CA ALA A 194 0.02 7.88 -0.79
C ALA A 194 -0.85 8.11 -2.05
N ILE A 195 -1.20 7.04 -2.78
CA ILE A 195 -1.93 7.11 -4.06
C ILE A 195 -3.36 6.59 -3.91
N SER A 196 -3.61 5.70 -2.95
CA SER A 196 -4.92 5.07 -2.75
C SER A 196 -6.01 6.04 -2.28
N TYR A 197 -5.66 7.29 -1.98
CA TYR A 197 -6.63 8.38 -1.87
C TYR A 197 -6.93 8.93 -3.26
N THR A 198 -8.14 8.65 -3.76
CA THR A 198 -8.71 9.35 -4.90
C THR A 198 -9.83 10.23 -4.38
N ASP A 199 -9.65 11.54 -4.44
CA ASP A 199 -10.69 12.56 -4.65
C ASP A 199 -9.93 13.67 -5.39
N GLU A 200 -10.36 14.20 -6.53
CA GLU A 200 -11.67 14.80 -6.75
C GLU A 200 -12.13 14.68 -8.21
N GLY A 201 -13.44 14.72 -8.41
CA GLY A 201 -14.01 14.97 -9.72
C GLY A 201 -15.50 14.72 -9.87
N GLN A 202 -16.35 15.23 -8.96
CA GLN A 202 -17.63 15.86 -9.36
C GLN A 202 -18.33 16.59 -8.19
N VAL A 203 -18.92 17.73 -8.57
CA VAL A 203 -19.68 18.69 -7.77
C VAL A 203 -20.76 18.00 -6.91
N GLY A 204 -20.69 18.20 -5.59
CA GLY A 204 -21.81 18.00 -4.67
C GLY A 204 -21.81 16.69 -3.87
N GLN A 205 -21.73 16.84 -2.54
CA GLN A 205 -22.10 15.90 -1.46
C GLN A 205 -20.99 14.99 -0.88
N ALA A 206 -20.77 15.17 0.44
CA ALA A 206 -19.99 14.41 1.43
C ALA A 206 -18.43 14.40 1.35
N LYS A 207 -17.80 15.11 2.29
CA LYS A 207 -16.35 15.01 2.64
C LYS A 207 -15.92 13.54 2.79
N HIS A 208 -14.95 13.08 2.01
CA HIS A 208 -14.34 11.77 2.20
C HIS A 208 -13.24 11.82 3.28
N ARG A 209 -13.13 10.75 4.09
CA ARG A 209 -12.16 10.63 5.20
C ARG A 209 -10.83 10.01 4.74
N PRO A 210 -9.69 10.39 5.36
CA PRO A 210 -8.34 10.04 4.90
C PRO A 210 -7.98 8.57 5.15
N ILE A 211 -7.00 8.03 4.44
CA ILE A 211 -6.53 6.66 4.67
C ILE A 211 -5.71 6.58 5.96
N LEU A 212 -6.07 5.66 6.85
CA LEU A 212 -5.39 5.48 8.14
C LEU A 212 -4.71 4.10 8.21
N ARG A 213 -3.52 4.03 8.83
CA ARG A 213 -2.72 2.81 9.02
C ARG A 213 -1.71 3.02 10.16
N GLU A 214 -0.96 1.98 10.51
CA GLU A 214 0.08 2.07 11.54
C GLU A 214 1.02 3.27 11.31
N GLY A 215 1.19 4.08 12.35
CA GLY A 215 1.98 5.32 12.36
C GLY A 215 1.22 6.58 11.92
N ALA A 216 -0.06 6.49 11.54
CA ALA A 216 -0.91 7.66 11.33
C ALA A 216 -1.33 8.28 12.67
N ASP A 217 -1.58 9.59 12.70
CA ASP A 217 -2.06 10.29 13.88
C ASP A 217 -3.06 11.41 13.53
N GLY A 218 -3.81 11.90 14.52
CA GLY A 218 -4.70 13.06 14.38
C GLY A 218 -6.19 12.78 14.56
N GLU A 219 -7.03 13.76 14.20
CA GLU A 219 -8.48 13.73 14.50
C GLU A 219 -9.24 12.60 13.78
N ASP A 220 -8.82 12.20 12.58
CA ASP A 220 -9.44 11.06 11.90
C ASP A 220 -9.06 9.72 12.53
N VAL A 221 -7.85 9.62 13.10
CA VAL A 221 -7.46 8.47 13.94
C VAL A 221 -8.28 8.45 15.21
N ARG A 222 -8.46 9.59 15.90
CA ARG A 222 -9.36 9.67 17.06
C ARG A 222 -10.79 9.29 16.70
N PHE A 223 -11.29 9.73 15.54
CA PHE A 223 -12.62 9.37 15.06
C PHE A 223 -12.75 7.87 14.81
N LEU A 224 -11.79 7.28 14.10
CA LEU A 224 -11.71 5.83 13.89
C LEU A 224 -11.66 5.07 15.22
N GLN A 225 -10.79 5.49 16.13
CA GLN A 225 -10.60 4.84 17.43
C GLN A 225 -11.87 4.89 18.28
N ARG A 226 -12.58 6.03 18.32
CA ARG A 226 -13.91 6.15 18.95
C ARG A 226 -14.91 5.20 18.33
N TYR A 227 -14.93 5.13 17.00
CA TYR A 227 -15.85 4.24 16.28
C TYR A 227 -15.55 2.76 16.55
N LEU A 228 -14.27 2.39 16.54
CA LEU A 228 -13.83 1.02 16.77
C LEU A 228 -13.88 0.63 18.26
N GLY A 229 -14.02 1.60 19.17
CA GLY A 229 -14.06 1.37 20.61
C GLY A 229 -12.71 1.02 21.20
N VAL A 230 -11.62 1.58 20.66
CA VAL A 230 -10.24 1.42 21.18
C VAL A 230 -9.76 2.69 21.90
N SER A 231 -8.58 2.63 22.55
CA SER A 231 -7.92 3.81 23.14
C SER A 231 -7.90 4.97 22.14
N THR A 232 -8.32 6.16 22.56
CA THR A 232 -8.50 7.33 21.70
C THR A 232 -7.38 8.35 21.89
N ASP A 233 -6.15 7.89 21.84
CA ASP A 233 -4.93 8.72 21.90
C ASP A 233 -4.71 9.52 20.60
N GLY A 234 -5.38 9.13 19.51
CA GLY A 234 -5.18 9.70 18.20
C GLY A 234 -3.91 9.23 17.52
N GLU A 235 -3.31 8.13 18.00
CA GLU A 235 -2.17 7.47 17.39
C GLU A 235 -2.58 6.09 16.88
N PHE A 236 -2.39 5.87 15.59
CA PHE A 236 -2.69 4.61 14.95
C PHE A 236 -1.52 3.66 15.20
N GLY A 237 -1.42 3.13 16.42
CA GLY A 237 -0.43 2.11 16.77
C GLY A 237 -0.84 0.69 16.37
N PRO A 238 -0.01 -0.33 16.70
CA PRO A 238 -0.28 -1.74 16.44
C PRO A 238 -1.67 -2.20 16.90
N MET A 239 -2.15 -1.61 18.00
CA MET A 239 -3.45 -1.93 18.57
C MET A 239 -4.62 -1.46 17.69
N THR A 240 -4.53 -0.24 17.15
CA THR A 240 -5.53 0.31 16.23
C THR A 240 -5.54 -0.49 14.93
N GLU A 241 -4.36 -0.90 14.44
CA GLU A 241 -4.23 -1.76 13.25
C GLU A 241 -4.89 -3.13 13.43
N HIS A 242 -4.63 -3.79 14.56
CA HIS A 242 -5.21 -5.10 14.85
C HIS A 242 -6.75 -5.07 14.83
N VAL A 243 -7.36 -4.03 15.40
CA VAL A 243 -8.82 -3.89 15.43
C VAL A 243 -9.39 -3.50 14.06
N VAL A 244 -8.64 -2.76 13.24
CA VAL A 244 -9.00 -2.51 11.84
C VAL A 244 -9.00 -3.81 11.03
N ILE A 245 -7.99 -4.66 11.18
CA ILE A 245 -7.92 -5.98 10.52
C ILE A 245 -9.15 -6.82 10.89
N ALA A 246 -9.47 -6.90 12.18
CA ALA A 246 -10.62 -7.65 12.67
C ALA A 246 -11.95 -7.10 12.13
N PHE A 247 -12.14 -5.77 12.14
CA PHE A 247 -13.31 -5.12 11.55
C PHE A 247 -13.43 -5.42 10.05
N GLN A 248 -12.33 -5.35 9.31
CA GLN A 248 -12.32 -5.63 7.88
C GLN A 248 -12.70 -7.08 7.59
N ALA A 249 -12.16 -8.04 8.35
CA ALA A 249 -12.54 -9.45 8.24
C ALA A 249 -14.05 -9.67 8.48
N ASP A 250 -14.60 -9.09 9.56
CA ASP A 250 -16.03 -9.14 9.89
C ASP A 250 -16.91 -8.54 8.78
N LYS A 251 -16.47 -7.44 8.16
CA LYS A 251 -17.23 -6.76 7.08
C LYS A 251 -17.00 -7.36 5.69
N GLY A 252 -16.29 -8.48 5.58
CA GLY A 252 -15.98 -9.14 4.32
C GLY A 252 -15.06 -8.31 3.41
N LEU A 253 -14.21 -7.48 4.01
CA LEU A 253 -13.19 -6.68 3.34
C LEU A 253 -11.83 -7.40 3.38
N SER A 254 -10.86 -6.87 2.64
CA SER A 254 -9.45 -7.24 2.78
C SER A 254 -8.98 -6.85 4.19
N ALA A 255 -8.60 -7.84 5.01
CA ALA A 255 -8.15 -7.66 6.39
C ALA A 255 -6.66 -7.27 6.44
N ASP A 256 -6.36 -6.08 5.94
CA ASP A 256 -4.99 -5.58 5.70
C ASP A 256 -4.56 -4.46 6.65
N GLY A 257 -5.41 -4.07 7.60
CA GLY A 257 -5.08 -3.07 8.64
C GLY A 257 -5.12 -1.63 8.15
N VAL A 258 -5.49 -1.41 6.88
CA VAL A 258 -5.56 -0.10 6.27
C VAL A 258 -7.01 0.38 6.19
N VAL A 259 -7.31 1.52 6.79
CA VAL A 259 -8.63 2.14 6.70
C VAL A 259 -8.72 2.95 5.42
N GLY A 260 -8.99 2.26 4.31
CA GLY A 260 -9.25 2.86 3.00
C GLY A 260 -10.72 3.20 2.78
N ARG A 261 -11.07 3.66 1.56
CA ARG A 261 -12.46 4.02 1.17
C ARG A 261 -13.48 2.94 1.56
N ASN A 262 -13.24 1.68 1.23
CA ASN A 262 -14.18 0.59 1.52
C ASN A 262 -14.39 0.41 3.03
N THR A 263 -13.33 0.54 3.81
CA THR A 263 -13.37 0.49 5.26
C THR A 263 -14.16 1.67 5.81
N TRP A 264 -13.91 2.90 5.33
CA TRP A 264 -14.71 4.07 5.68
C TRP A 264 -16.18 3.97 5.30
N THR A 265 -16.49 3.46 4.11
CA THR A 265 -17.88 3.25 3.67
C THR A 265 -18.59 2.26 4.59
N LYS A 266 -17.90 1.22 5.07
CA LYS A 266 -18.46 0.26 6.03
C LYS A 266 -18.56 0.84 7.44
N LEU A 267 -17.59 1.66 7.87
CA LEU A 267 -17.62 2.37 9.15
C LEU A 267 -18.77 3.41 9.17
N LEU A 268 -18.96 4.16 8.10
CA LEU A 268 -19.93 5.27 8.09
C LEU A 268 -21.36 4.84 7.70
N GLY A 269 -21.51 3.76 6.92
CA GLY A 269 -22.82 3.26 6.48
C GLY A 269 -23.68 4.33 5.78
N LYS A 270 -24.97 4.04 5.56
CA LYS A 270 -25.99 4.97 4.97
C LYS A 270 -26.34 6.16 5.90
N THR A 271 -25.35 6.76 6.56
CA THR A 271 -25.52 7.80 7.59
C THR A 271 -24.99 9.15 7.11
N ALA A 272 -25.23 9.48 5.84
CA ALA A 272 -25.11 10.85 5.32
C ALA A 272 -26.48 11.53 5.16
N ILE A 273 -27.58 10.86 5.52
CA ILE A 273 -28.93 11.46 5.56
C ILE A 273 -29.61 10.99 6.84
N ARG A 274 -29.42 11.72 7.94
CA ARG A 274 -30.35 11.89 9.08
C ARG A 274 -29.65 12.68 10.19
N ASP A 275 -29.46 13.98 9.95
CA ASP A 275 -29.81 14.92 11.01
C ASP A 275 -31.29 15.22 10.83
N THR A 276 -32.10 15.07 11.90
CA THR A 276 -33.28 15.88 12.30
C THR A 276 -34.19 15.07 13.27
N VAL A 277 -33.98 15.28 14.58
CA VAL A 277 -34.95 15.39 15.70
C VAL A 277 -35.76 14.15 16.20
N ILE A 278 -36.02 14.21 17.52
CA ILE A 278 -37.01 13.57 18.43
C ILE A 278 -36.37 12.47 19.32
N ASP A 279 -36.00 12.76 20.58
CA ASP A 279 -36.77 13.00 21.83
C ASP A 279 -37.17 11.71 22.57
N SER A 280 -37.07 11.86 23.90
CA SER A 280 -37.21 11.06 25.11
C SER A 280 -38.05 9.77 25.23
N ASP A 281 -37.63 9.01 26.25
CA ASP A 281 -38.36 8.08 27.14
C ASP A 281 -38.78 6.68 26.63
N VAL A 282 -38.35 5.63 27.36
CA VAL A 282 -39.18 4.63 28.07
C VAL A 282 -38.28 3.71 28.92
N THR A 283 -38.80 3.40 30.11
CA THR A 283 -38.26 2.63 31.25
C THR A 283 -38.55 1.12 31.23
N GLU A 284 -37.69 0.40 31.97
CA GLU A 284 -37.90 -0.81 32.82
C GLU A 284 -38.13 -2.24 32.26
N ASP A 285 -37.25 -3.12 32.77
CA ASP A 285 -37.34 -4.55 33.15
C ASP A 285 -37.79 -5.60 32.13
N THR A 286 -36.84 -6.43 31.66
CA THR A 286 -37.10 -7.87 31.39
C THR A 286 -35.80 -8.71 31.42
N GLN A 287 -35.92 -9.95 31.89
CA GLN A 287 -34.89 -10.98 32.02
C GLN A 287 -34.02 -11.15 30.75
N ILE A 288 -32.68 -11.00 30.89
CA ILE A 288 -31.75 -10.92 29.76
C ILE A 288 -31.43 -12.31 29.21
N ALA A 289 -32.01 -12.63 28.05
CA ALA A 289 -31.66 -13.81 27.27
C ALA A 289 -30.25 -13.65 26.66
N VAL A 290 -29.57 -14.75 26.37
CA VAL A 290 -28.23 -14.79 25.74
C VAL A 290 -28.13 -13.92 24.46
N GLY A 291 -29.26 -13.63 23.81
CA GLY A 291 -29.37 -12.77 22.63
C GLY A 291 -29.20 -11.26 22.86
N ASP A 292 -29.21 -10.77 24.09
CA ASP A 292 -29.16 -9.33 24.41
C ASP A 292 -27.77 -8.85 24.86
N ARG A 293 -26.78 -9.74 25.00
CA ARG A 293 -25.41 -9.32 25.34
C ARG A 293 -24.77 -8.60 24.15
N PRO A 294 -24.26 -7.37 24.34
CA PRO A 294 -23.62 -6.65 23.26
C PRO A 294 -22.33 -7.37 22.85
N LEU A 295 -21.94 -7.18 21.59
CA LEU A 295 -20.62 -7.57 21.13
C LEU A 295 -19.56 -6.79 21.91
N VAL A 296 -18.65 -7.49 22.58
CA VAL A 296 -17.50 -6.87 23.27
C VAL A 296 -16.20 -7.39 22.64
N ARG A 297 -15.22 -6.49 22.51
CA ARG A 297 -13.92 -6.74 21.88
C ARG A 297 -12.85 -5.87 22.52
N PHE A 298 -11.59 -6.06 22.16
CA PHE A 298 -10.50 -5.23 22.67
C PHE A 298 -10.83 -3.72 22.64
N GLY A 299 -10.56 -3.04 23.74
CA GLY A 299 -10.83 -1.62 23.97
C GLY A 299 -12.22 -1.32 24.55
N SER A 300 -13.16 -2.28 24.47
CA SER A 300 -14.49 -2.15 25.07
C SER A 300 -14.38 -1.87 26.57
N ARG A 301 -15.22 -0.97 27.06
CA ARG A 301 -15.36 -0.67 28.48
C ARG A 301 -16.82 -0.74 28.90
N SER A 302 -17.20 -1.75 29.68
CA SER A 302 -18.58 -1.92 30.14
C SER A 302 -18.67 -2.95 31.26
N ASP A 303 -19.82 -3.01 31.92
CA ASP A 303 -20.10 -4.08 32.89
C ASP A 303 -20.22 -5.46 32.21
N TYR A 304 -20.50 -5.52 30.90
CA TYR A 304 -20.40 -6.76 30.12
C TYR A 304 -18.95 -7.21 29.91
N VAL A 305 -17.99 -6.29 29.85
CA VAL A 305 -16.57 -6.66 29.85
C VAL A 305 -16.16 -7.22 31.20
N LYS A 306 -16.68 -6.67 32.31
CA LYS A 306 -16.47 -7.27 33.64
C LYS A 306 -17.09 -8.67 33.72
N GLU A 307 -18.28 -8.86 33.17
CA GLU A 307 -18.93 -10.16 33.11
C GLU A 307 -18.08 -11.16 32.31
N LEU A 308 -17.60 -10.78 31.12
CA LEU A 308 -16.66 -11.57 30.33
C LEU A 308 -15.41 -11.92 31.13
N GLN A 309 -14.78 -10.93 31.77
CA GLN A 309 -13.56 -11.13 32.54
C GLN A 309 -13.79 -12.11 33.70
N ARG A 310 -14.93 -12.05 34.39
CA ARG A 310 -15.28 -13.03 35.42
C ARG A 310 -15.48 -14.44 34.86
N LEU A 311 -16.12 -14.58 33.70
CA LEU A 311 -16.31 -15.88 33.02
C LEU A 311 -15.00 -16.48 32.50
N LEU A 312 -13.98 -15.65 32.30
CA LEU A 312 -12.63 -16.04 31.88
C LEU A 312 -11.63 -16.06 33.04
N GLU A 313 -12.09 -15.93 34.29
CA GLU A 313 -11.25 -15.91 35.50
C GLU A 313 -10.13 -14.84 35.49
N LEU A 314 -10.40 -13.69 34.88
CA LEU A 314 -9.53 -12.52 34.84
C LEU A 314 -9.93 -11.49 35.89
N THR A 315 -9.02 -10.54 36.16
CA THR A 315 -9.35 -9.31 36.90
C THR A 315 -10.44 -8.53 36.16
N ASP A 316 -11.54 -8.22 36.83
CA ASP A 316 -12.75 -7.63 36.23
C ASP A 316 -12.76 -6.09 36.28
N ASP A 317 -11.68 -5.49 35.78
CA ASP A 317 -11.51 -4.03 35.68
C ASP A 317 -12.47 -3.35 34.69
N GLY A 318 -13.21 -4.14 33.92
CA GLY A 318 -14.21 -3.71 32.95
C GLY A 318 -13.59 -3.13 31.68
N VAL A 319 -12.30 -3.38 31.46
CA VAL A 319 -11.55 -2.93 30.29
C VAL A 319 -11.05 -4.15 29.52
N PHE A 320 -11.50 -4.29 28.27
CA PHE A 320 -11.09 -5.41 27.43
C PHE A 320 -9.68 -5.11 26.88
N GLY A 321 -8.67 -5.28 27.72
CA GLY A 321 -7.27 -5.02 27.41
C GLY A 321 -6.54 -6.21 26.78
N PRO A 322 -5.20 -6.14 26.63
CA PRO A 322 -4.42 -7.19 25.96
C PRO A 322 -4.59 -8.56 26.61
N ASN A 323 -4.58 -8.61 27.94
CA ASN A 323 -4.79 -9.85 28.69
C ASN A 323 -6.18 -10.47 28.44
N THR A 324 -7.22 -9.63 28.34
CA THR A 324 -8.57 -10.10 28.00
C THR A 324 -8.66 -10.60 26.56
N LEU A 325 -7.97 -9.95 25.62
CA LEU A 325 -7.90 -10.38 24.22
C LEU A 325 -7.19 -11.72 24.06
N ASP A 326 -6.00 -11.87 24.63
CA ASP A 326 -5.25 -13.12 24.56
C ASP A 326 -6.06 -14.28 25.13
N THR A 327 -6.75 -14.05 26.26
CA THR A 327 -7.60 -15.05 26.91
C THR A 327 -8.86 -15.38 26.11
N VAL A 328 -9.50 -14.39 25.47
CA VAL A 328 -10.66 -14.62 24.58
C VAL A 328 -10.26 -15.41 23.34
N MET A 329 -9.15 -15.05 22.70
CA MET A 329 -8.66 -15.77 21.52
C MET A 329 -8.30 -17.23 21.87
N GLN A 330 -7.68 -17.44 23.02
CA GLN A 330 -7.38 -18.78 23.53
C GLN A 330 -8.66 -19.57 23.79
N PHE A 331 -9.63 -18.99 24.51
CA PHE A 331 -10.93 -19.61 24.77
C PHE A 331 -11.65 -19.99 23.46
N GLN A 332 -11.66 -19.09 22.47
CA GLN A 332 -12.27 -19.35 21.17
C GLN A 332 -11.58 -20.51 20.44
N ALA A 333 -10.24 -20.55 20.43
CA ALA A 333 -9.48 -21.63 19.83
C ALA A 333 -9.79 -22.98 20.51
N ASP A 334 -9.81 -23.01 21.85
CA ASP A 334 -10.06 -24.22 22.63
C ASP A 334 -11.49 -24.76 22.47
N ASN A 335 -12.45 -23.88 22.12
CA ASN A 335 -13.84 -24.22 21.86
C ASN A 335 -14.17 -24.38 20.37
N ASN A 336 -13.16 -24.52 19.49
CA ASN A 336 -13.32 -24.64 18.04
C ASN A 336 -14.13 -23.51 17.39
N LEU A 337 -14.05 -22.31 17.97
CA LEU A 337 -14.59 -21.08 17.40
C LEU A 337 -13.51 -20.39 16.56
N GLN A 338 -13.92 -19.41 15.75
CA GLN A 338 -12.97 -18.51 15.11
C GLN A 338 -12.26 -17.68 16.19
N ALA A 339 -10.94 -17.84 16.33
CA ALA A 339 -10.12 -17.12 17.30
C ALA A 339 -9.81 -15.69 16.81
N ASP A 340 -10.84 -14.86 16.77
CA ASP A 340 -10.79 -13.48 16.26
C ASP A 340 -10.76 -12.41 17.36
N GLY A 341 -10.84 -12.81 18.64
CA GLY A 341 -10.81 -11.90 19.77
C GLY A 341 -12.10 -11.11 19.98
N ILE A 342 -13.18 -11.49 19.28
CA ILE A 342 -14.49 -10.82 19.34
C ILE A 342 -15.50 -11.69 20.09
N VAL A 343 -16.06 -11.13 21.15
CA VAL A 343 -17.10 -11.80 21.93
C VAL A 343 -18.47 -11.35 21.42
N GLY A 344 -18.93 -12.02 20.37
CA GLY A 344 -20.30 -11.94 19.85
C GLY A 344 -21.20 -13.05 20.40
N ALA A 345 -22.42 -13.18 19.88
CA ALA A 345 -23.44 -14.11 20.40
C ALA A 345 -22.97 -15.58 20.49
N ILE A 346 -22.18 -16.05 19.53
CA ILE A 346 -21.64 -17.43 19.53
C ILE A 346 -20.63 -17.60 20.68
N THR A 347 -19.68 -16.67 20.81
CA THR A 347 -18.69 -16.67 21.90
C THR A 347 -19.37 -16.53 23.26
N TRP A 348 -20.38 -15.66 23.40
CA TRP A 348 -21.18 -15.53 24.62
C TRP A 348 -21.92 -16.82 24.98
N THR A 349 -22.50 -17.49 23.99
CA THR A 349 -23.19 -18.78 24.21
C THR A 349 -22.21 -19.85 24.69
N ALA A 350 -21.02 -19.92 24.12
CA ALA A 350 -19.98 -20.85 24.57
C ALA A 350 -19.52 -20.53 26.00
N LEU A 351 -19.27 -19.25 26.30
CA LEU A 351 -18.82 -18.78 27.63
C LEU A 351 -19.81 -19.09 28.76
N LEU A 352 -21.12 -19.01 28.47
CA LEU A 352 -22.18 -19.21 29.47
C LEU A 352 -22.58 -20.67 29.67
N ASN A 353 -22.15 -21.56 28.77
CA ASN A 353 -22.43 -23.00 28.82
C ASN A 353 -21.23 -23.82 29.31
N GLN A 354 -20.23 -23.18 29.95
CA GLN A 354 -19.06 -23.82 30.54
C GLN A 354 -19.39 -24.64 31.80
#